data_AF-A0A7S8IYG0-F1
#
_entry.id   AF-A0A7S8IYG0-F1
#
_cell.length_a   1.000
_cell.length_b   1.000
_cell.length_c   1.000
_cell.angle_alpha   90.00
_cell.angle_beta   90.00
_cell.angle_gamma   90.00
#
_symmetry.space_group_name_H-M   'P 1'
#
loop_
_entity.id
_entity.type
_entity.pdbx_description
1 polymer ?
#
loop_
_entity_poly.entity_id
_entity_poly.type
_entity_poly.pdbx_seq_one_letter_code
_entity_poly.pdbx_strand_id
1 'polypeptide(L)'
;MGFHRPYFVGLLLLFEVMSVVCGSFAGAADHNSEVENDLQIEVTRKGVGKQVVLAQGVKEWFMLIDVTPENAVVIRQEKEHDRYLVDESETHDRPMTAAEVDEAISAYVNSVKALARKK
;
A
#
# COMPACT_ATOMS: atom_id res chain seq x y z
N MET A 1 -4.86 -39.44 -5.36
CA MET A 1 -4.71 -38.19 -6.14
C MET A 1 -5.73 -37.19 -5.62
N GLY A 2 -5.44 -35.96 -5.20
CA GLY A 2 -4.21 -35.18 -5.21
C GLY A 2 -4.29 -34.06 -4.16
N PHE A 3 -3.12 -33.52 -3.86
CA PHE A 3 -2.86 -32.35 -3.03
C PHE A 3 -3.68 -31.13 -3.44
N HIS A 4 -4.21 -30.38 -2.46
CA HIS A 4 -4.09 -28.91 -2.36
C HIS A 4 -4.57 -28.43 -0.97
N ARG A 5 -3.61 -28.13 -0.09
CA ARG A 5 -3.69 -27.06 0.91
C ARG A 5 -2.78 -25.95 0.35
N PRO A 6 -3.08 -24.65 0.51
CA PRO A 6 -3.12 -24.10 1.87
C PRO A 6 -4.20 -23.07 2.16
N TYR A 7 -4.55 -23.07 3.44
CA TYR A 7 -5.07 -21.97 4.22
C TYR A 7 -4.33 -20.66 3.92
N PHE A 8 -5.06 -19.58 3.69
CA PHE A 8 -4.99 -18.35 4.49
C PHE A 8 -6.26 -17.55 4.12
N VAL A 9 -7.30 -17.66 4.95
CA VAL A 9 -7.77 -16.52 5.74
C VAL A 9 -8.14 -15.36 4.80
N GLY A 10 -9.38 -15.22 4.35
CA GLY A 10 -10.53 -15.13 5.26
C GLY A 10 -10.41 -13.95 6.24
N LEU A 11 -9.63 -12.89 5.93
CA LEU A 11 -9.66 -11.64 6.67
C LEU A 11 -10.51 -10.61 5.93
N LEU A 12 -11.80 -10.75 6.20
CA LEU A 12 -12.84 -9.75 6.02
C LEU A 12 -12.40 -8.42 6.63
N LEU A 13 -12.14 -7.40 5.81
CA LEU A 13 -12.30 -6.01 6.21
C LEU A 13 -13.04 -5.25 5.10
N LEU A 14 -14.34 -5.11 5.35
CA LEU A 14 -15.16 -3.97 4.94
C LEU A 14 -14.32 -2.69 4.81
N PHE A 15 -14.28 -2.12 3.62
CA PHE A 15 -14.09 -0.68 3.44
C PHE A 15 -15.08 -0.17 2.38
N GLU A 16 -16.36 -0.46 2.62
CA GLU A 16 -17.43 0.37 2.06
C GLU A 16 -17.57 1.62 2.94
N VAL A 17 -17.22 2.75 2.33
CA VAL A 17 -17.62 4.14 2.61
C VAL A 17 -17.32 4.71 4.01
N MET A 18 -16.29 5.58 4.05
CA MET A 18 -16.27 6.76 4.92
C MET A 18 -15.96 8.00 4.06
N SER A 19 -17.01 8.50 3.39
CA SER A 19 -17.10 9.93 3.16
C SER A 19 -17.33 10.62 4.51
N VAL A 20 -16.74 11.81 4.68
CA VAL A 20 -16.99 12.81 5.75
C VAL A 20 -16.16 12.63 7.04
N VAL A 21 -15.14 13.47 7.22
CA VAL A 21 -15.21 14.70 8.05
C VAL A 21 -13.96 15.55 7.83
N CYS A 22 -14.22 16.80 7.47
CA CYS A 22 -13.33 17.95 7.53
C CYS A 22 -12.76 18.14 8.95
N GLY A 23 -11.44 18.09 9.13
CA GLY A 23 -10.78 18.34 10.42
C GLY A 23 -9.33 18.76 10.23
N SER A 24 -9.06 20.05 10.38
CA SER A 24 -7.75 20.68 10.23
C SER A 24 -6.69 20.09 11.15
N PHE A 25 -5.60 19.57 10.60
CA PHE A 25 -4.32 19.54 11.29
C PHE A 25 -3.22 19.96 10.32
N ALA A 26 -2.61 21.11 10.62
CA ALA A 26 -1.47 21.64 9.92
C ALA A 26 -0.25 20.72 10.16
N GLY A 27 -0.04 19.78 9.26
CA GLY A 27 1.22 19.08 9.09
C GLY A 27 1.74 19.42 7.70
N ALA A 28 2.89 20.09 7.63
CA ALA A 28 3.56 20.43 6.39
C ALA A 28 3.77 19.17 5.55
N ALA A 29 2.89 18.92 4.59
CA ALA A 29 3.09 17.94 3.55
C ALA A 29 3.98 18.59 2.50
N ASP A 30 5.23 18.14 2.43
CA ASP A 30 6.04 18.25 1.23
C ASP A 30 5.32 17.45 0.14
N HIS A 31 4.34 18.09 -0.48
CA HIS A 31 3.60 17.54 -1.60
C HIS A 31 4.43 17.85 -2.84
N ASN A 32 5.45 17.01 -3.07
CA ASN A 32 6.11 16.93 -4.36
C ASN A 32 5.12 16.29 -5.37
N SER A 33 4.07 17.03 -5.70
CA SER A 33 3.21 16.76 -6.85
C SER A 33 3.97 17.18 -8.11
N GLU A 34 4.83 16.28 -8.57
CA GLU A 34 5.29 16.27 -9.96
C GLU A 34 4.13 15.79 -10.83
N VAL A 35 3.39 16.76 -11.34
CA VAL A 35 2.30 16.61 -12.31
C VAL A 35 2.90 16.21 -13.65
N GLU A 36 3.16 14.92 -13.92
CA GLU A 36 3.31 14.36 -15.29
C GLU A 36 3.05 12.84 -15.32
N ASN A 37 1.88 12.41 -14.84
CA ASN A 37 1.14 11.21 -15.23
C ASN A 37 -0.12 11.18 -14.36
N ASP A 38 -1.24 10.65 -14.86
CA ASP A 38 -2.53 10.48 -14.16
C ASP A 38 -2.47 9.54 -12.93
N LEU A 39 -1.27 9.29 -12.38
CA LEU A 39 -1.01 8.45 -11.23
C LEU A 39 -1.15 9.28 -9.95
N GLN A 40 -2.27 9.11 -9.25
CA GLN A 40 -2.49 9.66 -7.93
C GLN A 40 -1.70 8.82 -6.92
N ILE A 41 -0.91 9.47 -6.08
CA ILE A 41 -0.08 8.80 -5.07
C ILE A 41 -0.43 9.41 -3.72
N GLU A 42 -1.06 8.61 -2.88
CA GLU A 42 -1.38 8.97 -1.51
C GLU A 42 -0.48 8.19 -0.56
N VAL A 43 0.31 8.89 0.26
CA VAL A 43 1.19 8.28 1.27
C VAL A 43 0.72 8.72 2.65
N THR A 44 0.27 7.75 3.44
CA THR A 44 -0.19 7.96 4.81
C THR A 44 0.80 7.33 5.79
N ARG A 45 1.35 8.11 6.72
CA ARG A 45 2.22 7.59 7.79
C ARG A 45 1.37 7.03 8.93
N LYS A 46 1.66 5.79 9.36
CA LYS A 46 1.01 5.17 10.53
C LYS A 46 2.04 4.71 11.55
N GLY A 47 2.34 5.58 12.53
CA GLY A 47 3.32 5.27 13.57
C GLY A 47 4.72 5.03 13.00
N VAL A 48 5.28 3.83 13.23
CA VAL A 48 6.55 3.35 12.66
C VAL A 48 6.35 2.81 11.24
N GLY A 49 5.13 2.41 10.89
CA GLY A 49 4.73 1.93 9.57
C GLY A 49 4.28 3.03 8.61
N LYS A 50 3.96 2.61 7.38
CA LYS A 50 3.48 3.48 6.29
C LYS A 50 2.48 2.77 5.42
N GLN A 51 1.53 3.53 4.90
CA GLN A 51 0.54 3.11 3.94
C GLN A 51 0.70 3.95 2.69
N VAL A 52 0.59 3.31 1.52
CA VAL A 52 0.64 3.96 0.23
C VAL A 52 -0.46 3.41 -0.64
N VAL A 53 -1.19 4.32 -1.27
CA VAL A 53 -2.19 4.00 -2.27
C VAL A 53 -1.80 4.73 -3.53
N LEU A 54 -1.61 4.00 -4.62
CA LEU A 54 -1.39 4.57 -5.94
C LEU A 54 -2.59 4.22 -6.81
N ALA A 55 -3.19 5.19 -7.48
CA ALA A 55 -4.32 4.96 -8.38
C ALA A 55 -4.03 5.60 -9.74
N GLN A 56 -4.27 4.85 -10.81
CA GLN A 56 -4.14 5.33 -12.20
C GLN A 56 -5.30 4.82 -13.03
N GLY A 57 -6.24 5.70 -13.37
CA GLY A 57 -7.46 5.36 -14.09
C GLY A 57 -8.25 4.24 -13.41
N VAL A 58 -8.14 3.01 -13.93
CA VAL A 58 -8.86 1.81 -13.45
C VAL A 58 -7.98 0.86 -12.63
N LYS A 59 -6.69 1.15 -12.49
CA LYS A 59 -5.75 0.35 -11.71
C LYS A 59 -5.47 1.05 -10.37
N GLU A 60 -5.43 0.27 -9.31
CA GLU A 60 -5.17 0.71 -7.94
C GLU A 60 -4.11 -0.23 -7.34
N TRP A 61 -3.08 0.33 -6.76
CA TRP A 61 -1.99 -0.36 -6.06
C TRP A 61 -2.00 0.10 -4.62
N PHE A 62 -2.00 -0.86 -3.71
CA PHE A 62 -2.02 -0.61 -2.28
C PHE A 62 -0.80 -1.27 -1.65
N MET A 63 -0.09 -0.54 -0.80
CA MET A 63 0.95 -1.10 0.03
C MET A 63 0.77 -0.61 1.46
N LEU A 64 0.72 -1.52 2.40
CA LEU A 64 0.70 -1.22 3.83
C LEU A 64 1.87 -1.92 4.48
N ILE A 65 2.70 -1.17 5.19
CA ILE A 65 3.75 -1.68 6.05
C ILE A 65 3.32 -1.32 7.47
N ASP A 66 2.81 -2.31 8.20
CA ASP A 66 2.51 -2.20 9.62
C ASP A 66 3.72 -2.70 10.42
N VAL A 67 4.30 -1.82 11.23
CA VAL A 67 5.46 -2.16 12.06
C VAL A 67 5.02 -2.17 13.51
N THR A 68 5.09 -3.35 14.12
CA THR A 68 4.89 -3.55 15.55
C THR A 68 6.26 -3.75 16.22
N PRO A 69 6.38 -3.60 17.55
CA PRO A 69 7.63 -3.90 18.26
C PRO A 69 8.02 -5.38 18.19
N GLU A 70 7.08 -6.27 17.84
CA GLU A 70 7.27 -7.72 17.84
C GLU A 70 7.60 -8.24 16.44
N ASN A 71 7.03 -7.65 15.39
CA ASN A 71 7.11 -8.11 14.01
C ASN A 71 6.78 -6.96 13.03
N ALA A 72 7.02 -7.17 11.73
CA ALA A 72 6.52 -6.27 10.70
C ALA A 72 5.65 -7.04 9.70
N VAL A 73 4.59 -6.40 9.22
CA VAL A 73 3.67 -6.96 8.23
C VAL A 73 3.63 -6.02 7.04
N VAL A 74 3.98 -6.54 5.87
CA VAL A 74 3.95 -5.83 4.60
C VAL A 74 2.84 -6.45 3.75
N ILE A 75 1.81 -5.68 3.44
CA ILE A 75 0.71 -6.07 2.56
C ILE A 75 0.86 -5.28 1.26
N ARG A 76 0.76 -5.96 0.13
CA ARG A 76 0.78 -5.39 -1.22
C ARG A 76 -0.41 -5.93 -1.98
N GLN A 77 -1.24 -5.03 -2.50
CA GLN A 77 -2.40 -5.41 -3.30
C GLN A 77 -2.36 -4.63 -4.61
N GLU A 78 -2.73 -5.28 -5.70
CA GLU A 78 -3.03 -4.65 -6.98
C GLU A 78 -4.44 -5.02 -7.37
N LYS A 79 -5.21 -4.00 -7.76
CA LYS A 79 -6.58 -4.13 -8.24
C LYS A 79 -6.69 -3.45 -9.60
N GLU A 80 -7.43 -4.06 -10.51
CA GLU A 80 -7.81 -3.46 -11.79
C GLU A 80 -9.32 -3.62 -11.97
N HIS A 81 -10.04 -2.50 -12.15
CA HIS A 81 -11.49 -2.43 -12.15
C HIS A 81 -12.09 -3.00 -10.85
N ASP A 82 -12.60 -4.23 -10.89
CA ASP A 82 -13.25 -4.92 -9.78
C ASP A 82 -12.49 -6.20 -9.39
N ARG A 83 -11.34 -6.45 -10.03
CA ARG A 83 -10.57 -7.67 -9.86
C ARG A 83 -9.26 -7.38 -9.14
N TYR A 84 -9.04 -8.09 -8.04
CA TYR A 84 -7.73 -8.18 -7.41
C TYR A 84 -6.80 -9.01 -8.30
N LEU A 85 -5.75 -8.38 -8.81
CA LEU A 85 -4.70 -9.00 -9.61
C LEU A 85 -3.60 -9.57 -8.71
N VAL A 86 -3.29 -8.87 -7.62
CA VAL A 86 -2.25 -9.26 -6.65
C VAL A 86 -2.78 -9.02 -5.24
N ASP A 87 -2.55 -9.99 -4.36
CA ASP A 87 -2.79 -9.90 -2.93
C ASP A 87 -1.66 -10.67 -2.23
N GLU A 88 -0.64 -9.96 -1.80
CA GLU A 88 0.56 -10.51 -1.18
C GLU A 88 0.74 -9.92 0.21
N SER A 89 0.83 -10.78 1.22
CA SER A 89 1.16 -10.38 2.59
C SER A 89 2.44 -11.07 3.04
N GLU A 90 3.45 -10.31 3.37
CA GLU A 90 4.73 -10.76 3.90
C GLU A 90 4.82 -10.37 5.38
N THR A 91 5.06 -11.35 6.25
CA THR A 91 5.31 -11.11 7.68
C THR A 91 6.78 -11.34 7.96
N HIS A 92 7.42 -10.38 8.61
CA HIS A 92 8.77 -10.47 9.09
C HIS A 92 8.76 -10.80 10.59
N ASP A 93 9.55 -11.79 11.00
CA ASP A 93 9.80 -12.17 12.40
C ASP A 93 10.55 -11.10 13.21
N ARG A 94 10.91 -9.97 12.60
CA ARG A 94 11.58 -8.84 13.24
C ARG A 94 10.89 -7.53 12.87
N PRO A 95 10.91 -6.52 13.75
CA PRO A 95 10.47 -5.18 13.40
C PRO A 95 11.35 -4.61 12.27
N MET A 96 10.72 -3.99 11.27
CA MET A 96 11.42 -3.19 10.27
C MET A 96 11.79 -1.83 10.85
N THR A 97 12.98 -1.34 10.51
CA THR A 97 13.36 0.04 10.86
C THR A 97 12.64 1.04 9.96
N ALA A 98 12.44 2.27 10.43
CA ALA A 98 11.81 3.32 9.63
C ALA A 98 12.54 3.56 8.29
N ALA A 99 13.87 3.40 8.25
CA ALA A 99 14.65 3.50 7.01
C ALA A 99 14.32 2.39 6.02
N GLU A 100 14.20 1.14 6.49
CA GLU A 100 13.77 0.01 5.65
C GLU A 100 12.34 0.20 5.13
N VAL A 101 11.43 0.74 5.96
CA VAL A 101 10.06 1.06 5.55
C VAL A 101 10.06 2.12 4.44
N ASP A 102 10.81 3.20 4.63
CA ASP A 102 10.96 4.27 3.64
C ASP A 102 11.55 3.76 2.32
N GLU A 103 12.58 2.93 2.38
CA GLU A 103 13.21 2.31 1.21
C GLU A 103 12.22 1.39 0.47
N ALA A 104 11.50 0.53 1.19
CA ALA A 104 10.52 -0.38 0.62
C ALA A 104 9.37 0.38 -0.06
N ILE A 105 8.85 1.43 0.58
CA ILE A 105 7.82 2.30 -0.01
C ILE A 105 8.36 2.98 -1.28
N SER A 106 9.55 3.56 -1.21
CA SER A 106 10.16 4.26 -2.35
C SER A 106 10.38 3.32 -3.53
N ALA A 107 10.91 2.12 -3.28
CA ALA A 107 11.11 1.08 -4.29
C ALA A 107 9.78 0.62 -4.91
N TYR A 108 8.72 0.48 -4.10
CA TYR A 108 7.39 0.13 -4.59
C TYR A 108 6.79 1.23 -5.47
N VAL A 109 6.79 2.48 -4.99
CA VAL A 109 6.31 3.63 -5.75
C VAL A 109 7.07 3.77 -7.07
N ASN A 110 8.39 3.58 -7.06
CA ASN A 110 9.19 3.64 -8.28
C ASN A 110 8.81 2.51 -9.26
N SER A 111 8.63 1.29 -8.76
CA SER A 111 8.19 0.15 -9.56
C SER A 111 6.81 0.40 -10.18
N VAL A 112 5.85 0.90 -9.40
CA VAL A 112 4.52 1.25 -9.91
C VAL A 112 4.58 2.40 -10.90
N LYS A 113 5.38 3.45 -10.66
CA LYS A 113 5.63 4.52 -11.64
C LYS A 113 6.21 3.96 -12.96
N ALA A 114 7.13 3.01 -12.89
CA ALA A 114 7.70 2.36 -14.06
C ALA A 114 6.65 1.53 -14.82
N LEU A 115 5.76 0.82 -14.11
CA LEU A 115 4.63 0.10 -14.69
C LEU A 115 3.62 1.05 -15.35
N ALA A 116 3.28 2.14 -14.67
CA ALA A 116 2.36 3.18 -15.11
C ALA A 116 2.83 3.91 -16.37
N ARG A 117 4.15 4.10 -16.54
CA ARG A 117 4.75 4.73 -17.73
C ARG A 117 4.90 3.80 -18.93
N LYS A 118 4.77 2.48 -18.74
CA LYS A 118 5.04 1.48 -19.78
C LYS A 118 3.84 1.22 -20.71
N LYS A 119 2.79 2.03 -20.64
CA LYS A 119 1.53 1.83 -21.36
C LYS A 119 1.34 2.84 -22.48
#